data_AF-A0A949U2Q7-F1
#
_entry.id   AF-A0A949U2Q7-F1
#
_cell.length_a   1.000
_cell.length_b   1.000
_cell.length_c   1.000
_cell.angle_alpha   90.00
_cell.angle_beta   90.00
_cell.angle_gamma   90.00
#
_symmetry.space_group_name_H-M   'P 1'
#
loop_
_entity.id
_entity.type
_entity.pdbx_description
1 polymer ?
#
loop_
_entity_poly.entity_id
_entity_poly.type
_entity_poly.pdbx_seq_one_letter_code
_entity_poly.pdbx_strand_id
1 'polypeptide(L)'
;MELDTVQKKLVLSKQLGINLLKGKTSSGKTTAAVHRAIYLKNQYCLYEDDKILIVSDSNKDIQTAQIMYNKISSESETEYSTLFSKREDNLSFYSIKEIVYKYFNLNRKKNKYNIISDTEKINIISKCLHDVKKNYKNIKFLHEKYTRFFIDEISWIKCCNYTTLEEYQNAERTGRKVKKGEGPSRIFKNSNTREAIFNLMLLYNEILEKSKSIDCEDIDIIALEQVKTSNDKFTHIIIDEFQNFTKVQFEIIKLLLYRKAYFSMTLVDNKDISLNRNAWFIKGKKLNRIGVDGKIKTYNLKNTYKSDLELKTNIKSETENYEDRYSIETFEYHDIRHNRKFNFIRDINDICDVIVKEEDKEYEYEKDELRELAVYNDIAAGEPILINSDIENKFYMPKYWLKGINDCFILKVKGESMIGANIFDGDYVVIRKQYSAQNKDIVAVEIDGSATLKRLSISKEGINLMPENSRFSPIPVTDDGTNIIGIAIGIIKGK
;
A
#
# COMPACT_ATOMS: atom_id res chain seq x y z
N MET A 1 19.18 7.88 -13.21
CA MET A 1 20.27 8.26 -12.27
C MET A 1 21.31 7.16 -12.31
N GLU A 2 22.60 7.46 -12.53
CA GLU A 2 23.63 6.41 -12.52
C GLU A 2 23.80 5.82 -11.12
N LEU A 3 23.71 4.50 -11.01
CA LEU A 3 23.96 3.76 -9.77
C LEU A 3 25.44 3.81 -9.38
N ASP A 4 25.73 3.98 -8.09
CA ASP A 4 27.08 3.83 -7.56
C ASP A 4 27.57 2.39 -7.58
N THR A 5 28.87 2.20 -7.35
CA THR A 5 29.52 0.87 -7.39
C THR A 5 28.92 -0.12 -6.38
N VAL A 6 28.46 0.32 -5.20
CA VAL A 6 27.87 -0.56 -4.18
C VAL A 6 26.43 -0.92 -4.54
N GLN A 7 25.66 0.05 -5.04
CA GLN A 7 24.32 -0.14 -5.57
C GLN A 7 24.36 -1.11 -6.76
N LYS A 8 25.26 -0.90 -7.74
CA LYS A 8 25.50 -1.84 -8.86
C LYS A 8 25.85 -3.24 -8.37
N LYS A 9 26.71 -3.35 -7.36
CA LYS A 9 27.07 -4.66 -6.75
C LYS A 9 25.88 -5.37 -6.10
N LEU A 10 24.94 -4.65 -5.49
CA LEU A 10 23.69 -5.23 -4.97
C LEU A 10 22.78 -5.64 -6.14
N VAL A 11 22.51 -4.71 -7.05
CA VAL A 11 21.61 -4.89 -8.19
C VAL A 11 22.02 -6.09 -9.02
N LEU A 12 23.32 -6.26 -9.30
CA LEU A 12 23.85 -7.36 -10.11
C LEU A 12 24.24 -8.62 -9.30
N SER A 13 23.96 -8.65 -8.00
CA SER A 13 24.38 -9.78 -7.16
C SER A 13 23.65 -11.09 -7.51
N LYS A 14 24.38 -12.21 -7.52
CA LYS A 14 23.78 -13.54 -7.75
C LYS A 14 22.67 -13.87 -6.75
N GLN A 15 21.62 -14.49 -7.26
CA GLN A 15 20.27 -14.55 -6.74
C GLN A 15 20.02 -15.56 -5.59
N LEU A 16 20.91 -15.59 -4.59
CA LEU A 16 20.83 -16.60 -3.54
C LEU A 16 20.81 -15.98 -2.15
N GLY A 17 19.70 -16.24 -1.46
CA GLY A 17 19.55 -15.98 -0.04
C GLY A 17 19.18 -14.53 0.25
N ILE A 18 19.78 -13.99 1.30
CA ILE A 18 19.29 -12.78 1.95
C ILE A 18 20.32 -11.68 1.82
N ASN A 19 19.91 -10.58 1.20
CA ASN A 19 20.71 -9.38 1.01
C ASN A 19 20.24 -8.32 1.99
N LEU A 20 21.19 -7.57 2.56
CA LEU A 20 20.91 -6.48 3.47
C LEU A 20 21.57 -5.21 2.96
N LEU A 21 20.75 -4.28 2.47
CA LEU A 21 21.18 -2.96 2.05
C LEU A 21 21.05 -1.99 3.22
N LYS A 22 22.14 -1.31 3.58
CA LYS A 22 22.20 -0.38 4.71
C LYS A 22 22.70 0.98 4.26
N GLY A 23 22.03 2.04 4.68
CA GLY A 23 22.44 3.41 4.34
C GLY A 23 21.77 4.46 5.21
N LYS A 24 22.29 5.68 5.19
CA LYS A 24 21.61 6.85 5.79
C LYS A 24 20.41 7.27 4.92
N THR A 25 19.58 8.16 5.41
CA THR A 25 18.55 8.82 4.59
C THR A 25 19.19 9.49 3.37
N SER A 26 18.50 9.44 2.22
CA SER A 26 18.97 9.99 0.94
C SER A 26 20.28 9.38 0.41
N SER A 27 20.59 8.13 0.77
CA SER A 27 21.69 7.38 0.16
C SER A 27 21.28 6.61 -1.12
N GLY A 28 20.09 6.84 -1.68
CA GLY A 28 19.58 6.13 -2.86
C GLY A 28 19.22 4.65 -2.61
N LYS A 29 18.72 4.33 -1.40
CA LYS A 29 18.35 2.96 -1.02
C LYS A 29 17.17 2.42 -1.84
N THR A 30 16.06 3.15 -1.85
CA THR A 30 14.86 2.83 -2.62
C THR A 30 15.17 2.74 -4.11
N THR A 31 15.98 3.64 -4.65
CA THR A 31 16.49 3.56 -6.03
C THR A 31 17.19 2.23 -6.31
N ALA A 32 18.13 1.82 -5.45
CA ALA A 32 18.82 0.54 -5.60
C ALA A 32 17.88 -0.66 -5.46
N ALA A 33 16.86 -0.57 -4.60
CA ALA A 33 15.83 -1.59 -4.44
C ALA A 33 14.98 -1.75 -5.71
N VAL A 34 14.56 -0.64 -6.33
CA VAL A 34 13.81 -0.64 -7.59
C VAL A 34 14.64 -1.19 -8.74
N HIS A 35 15.88 -0.73 -8.91
CA HIS A 35 16.79 -1.30 -9.92
C HIS A 35 17.04 -2.78 -9.70
N ARG A 36 17.13 -3.23 -8.44
CA ARG A 36 17.22 -4.66 -8.12
C ARG A 36 15.97 -5.39 -8.59
N ALA A 37 14.77 -4.88 -8.34
CA ALA A 37 13.53 -5.49 -8.81
C ALA A 37 13.49 -5.65 -10.34
N ILE A 38 13.88 -4.60 -11.09
CA ILE A 38 13.97 -4.62 -12.55
C ILE A 38 14.97 -5.69 -13.02
N TYR A 39 16.16 -5.71 -12.42
CA TYR A 39 17.16 -6.73 -12.74
C TYR A 39 16.65 -8.15 -12.48
N LEU A 40 15.95 -8.37 -11.36
CA LEU A 40 15.36 -9.66 -11.02
C LEU A 40 14.24 -10.06 -11.99
N LYS A 41 13.39 -9.11 -12.38
CA LYS A 41 12.30 -9.35 -13.36
C LYS A 41 12.90 -9.86 -14.66
N ASN A 42 13.94 -9.20 -15.15
CA ASN A 42 14.47 -9.48 -16.50
C ASN A 42 15.44 -10.67 -16.57
N GLN A 43 16.05 -11.06 -15.45
CA GLN A 43 17.13 -12.06 -15.44
C GLN A 43 16.79 -13.32 -14.62
N TYR A 44 15.84 -13.26 -13.69
CA TYR A 44 15.57 -14.33 -12.72
C TYR A 44 14.10 -14.70 -12.56
N CYS A 45 13.19 -14.04 -13.27
CA CYS A 45 11.79 -14.47 -13.40
C CYS A 45 11.58 -15.15 -14.76
N LEU A 46 12.15 -16.35 -14.90
CA LEU A 46 12.15 -17.09 -16.17
C LEU A 46 10.91 -17.98 -16.35
N TYR A 47 10.24 -18.32 -15.24
CA TYR A 47 9.07 -19.19 -15.22
C TYR A 47 7.79 -18.37 -14.94
N GLU A 48 6.62 -18.88 -15.36
CA GLU A 48 5.32 -18.19 -15.22
C GLU A 48 4.92 -17.91 -13.78
N ASP A 49 5.34 -18.78 -12.87
CA ASP A 49 5.06 -18.65 -11.46
C ASP A 49 6.11 -17.80 -10.71
N ASP A 50 7.13 -17.28 -11.40
CA ASP A 50 8.12 -16.39 -10.78
C ASP A 50 7.56 -14.99 -10.59
N LYS A 51 7.39 -14.60 -9.32
CA LYS A 51 6.85 -13.30 -8.92
C LYS A 51 7.80 -12.56 -7.99
N ILE A 52 7.74 -11.24 -8.08
CA ILE A 52 8.49 -10.30 -7.25
C ILE A 52 7.51 -9.49 -6.43
N LEU A 53 7.82 -9.33 -5.14
CA LEU A 53 7.08 -8.46 -4.23
C LEU A 53 8.00 -7.37 -3.72
N ILE A 54 7.61 -6.11 -3.87
CA ILE A 54 8.16 -4.97 -3.15
C ILE A 54 7.19 -4.60 -2.02
N VAL A 55 7.68 -4.59 -0.79
CA VAL A 55 6.92 -4.19 0.40
C VAL A 55 7.57 -3.01 1.08
N SER A 56 6.78 -2.07 1.59
CA SER A 56 7.23 -1.02 2.50
C SER A 56 6.26 -0.84 3.66
N ASP A 57 6.65 -0.03 4.64
CA ASP A 57 5.85 0.27 5.83
C ASP A 57 4.65 1.18 5.51
N SER A 58 4.81 2.12 4.58
CA SER A 58 3.76 3.08 4.21
C SER A 58 3.32 3.00 2.75
N ASN A 59 2.06 3.34 2.49
CA ASN A 59 1.52 3.47 1.13
C ASN A 59 2.27 4.53 0.32
N LYS A 60 2.71 5.62 0.97
CA LYS A 60 3.47 6.71 0.34
C LYS A 60 4.82 6.22 -0.19
N ASP A 61 5.53 5.41 0.59
CA ASP A 61 6.83 4.86 0.17
C ASP A 61 6.65 3.87 -0.98
N ILE A 62 5.58 3.08 -0.96
CA ILE A 62 5.22 2.19 -2.07
C ILE A 62 4.88 2.96 -3.35
N GLN A 63 4.03 3.98 -3.27
CA GLN A 63 3.71 4.84 -4.42
C GLN A 63 4.97 5.49 -5.00
N THR A 64 5.87 5.95 -4.12
CA THR A 64 7.17 6.50 -4.54
C THR A 64 8.00 5.45 -5.28
N ALA A 65 8.08 4.23 -4.76
CA ALA A 65 8.80 3.13 -5.39
C ALA A 65 8.18 2.72 -6.74
N GLN A 66 6.84 2.72 -6.86
CA GLN A 66 6.12 2.46 -8.11
C GLN A 66 6.42 3.53 -9.17
N ILE A 67 6.36 4.82 -8.81
CA ILE A 67 6.71 5.93 -9.71
C ILE A 67 8.16 5.80 -10.18
N MET A 68 9.09 5.50 -9.27
CA MET A 68 10.49 5.25 -9.62
C MET A 68 10.62 4.06 -10.56
N TYR A 69 9.91 2.96 -10.31
CA TYR A 69 9.92 1.78 -11.16
C TYR A 69 9.43 2.10 -12.57
N ASN A 70 8.28 2.77 -12.71
CA ASN A 70 7.74 3.13 -14.02
C ASN A 70 8.68 4.04 -14.80
N LYS A 71 9.30 5.01 -14.12
CA LYS A 71 10.30 5.91 -14.73
C LYS A 71 11.57 5.17 -15.15
N ILE A 72 12.12 4.31 -14.28
CA ILE A 72 13.36 3.60 -14.58
C ILE A 72 13.10 2.53 -15.65
N SER A 73 11.97 1.83 -15.57
CA SER A 73 11.61 0.78 -16.54
C SER A 73 11.49 1.35 -17.95
N SER A 74 10.88 2.53 -18.13
CA SER A 74 10.78 3.17 -19.45
C SER A 74 12.13 3.70 -19.97
N GLU A 75 13.05 4.09 -19.08
CA GLU A 75 14.40 4.52 -19.42
C GLU A 75 15.37 3.33 -19.67
N SER A 76 15.09 2.14 -19.11
CA SER A 76 16.05 1.02 -18.96
C SER A 76 15.68 -0.25 -19.73
N GLU A 77 14.74 -0.22 -20.68
CA GLU A 77 14.35 -1.39 -21.49
C GLU A 77 15.54 -2.06 -22.22
N THR A 78 16.65 -1.36 -22.38
CA THR A 78 17.86 -1.84 -23.07
C THR A 78 18.96 -2.37 -22.15
N GLU A 79 19.03 -1.99 -20.86
CA GLU A 79 20.20 -2.27 -20.01
C GLU A 79 20.14 -3.63 -19.31
N TYR A 80 18.94 -4.17 -19.09
CA TYR A 80 18.73 -5.44 -18.38
C TYR A 80 17.93 -6.49 -19.16
N SER A 81 17.47 -6.19 -20.37
CA SER A 81 16.64 -7.09 -21.16
C SER A 81 17.41 -8.32 -21.65
N THR A 82 16.72 -9.46 -21.70
CA THR A 82 17.23 -10.71 -22.30
C THR A 82 16.22 -11.22 -23.32
N LEU A 83 16.64 -12.15 -24.17
CA LEU A 83 15.76 -12.84 -25.13
C LEU A 83 14.56 -13.56 -24.47
N PHE A 84 14.56 -13.72 -23.14
CA PHE A 84 13.55 -14.45 -22.37
C PHE A 84 12.69 -13.55 -21.48
N SER A 85 12.76 -12.22 -21.59
CA SER A 85 11.91 -11.32 -20.81
C SER A 85 10.42 -11.53 -21.17
N LYS A 86 9.68 -12.24 -20.32
CA LYS A 86 8.21 -12.36 -20.44
C LYS A 86 7.56 -11.00 -20.18
N ARG A 87 6.48 -10.70 -20.93
CA ARG A 87 5.76 -9.41 -20.92
C ARG A 87 4.71 -9.26 -19.81
N GLU A 88 4.47 -10.29 -18.99
CA GLU A 88 3.47 -10.23 -17.91
C GLU A 88 4.01 -9.53 -16.65
N ASP A 89 3.11 -8.83 -15.93
CA ASP A 89 3.45 -8.09 -14.71
C ASP A 89 3.62 -9.01 -13.49
N ASN A 90 4.80 -9.64 -13.45
CA ASN A 90 5.28 -10.46 -12.35
C ASN A 90 5.82 -9.64 -11.16
N LEU A 91 5.48 -8.35 -11.05
CA LEU A 91 5.95 -7.45 -9.99
C LEU A 91 4.75 -6.83 -9.26
N SER A 92 4.68 -7.05 -7.96
CA SER A 92 3.66 -6.47 -7.10
C SER A 92 4.26 -5.52 -6.08
N PHE A 93 3.51 -4.47 -5.76
CA PHE A 93 3.87 -3.48 -4.77
C PHE A 93 2.75 -3.41 -3.73
N TYR A 94 3.08 -3.58 -2.47
CA TYR A 94 2.09 -3.50 -1.38
C TYR A 94 2.71 -2.89 -0.13
N SER A 95 1.93 -2.13 0.63
CA SER A 95 2.33 -1.84 2.00
C SER A 95 2.14 -3.07 2.89
N ILE A 96 2.86 -3.11 4.01
CA ILE A 96 2.66 -4.17 5.00
C ILE A 96 1.22 -4.20 5.52
N LYS A 97 0.57 -3.03 5.64
CA LYS A 97 -0.83 -2.91 6.06
C LYS A 97 -1.76 -3.57 5.04
N GLU A 98 -1.58 -3.31 3.75
CA GLU A 98 -2.38 -3.95 2.70
C GLU A 98 -2.27 -5.48 2.74
N ILE A 99 -1.05 -6.00 2.92
CA ILE A 99 -0.81 -7.45 3.04
C ILE A 99 -1.51 -8.01 4.28
N VAL A 100 -1.35 -7.37 5.45
CA VAL A 100 -2.01 -7.77 6.69
C VAL A 100 -3.53 -7.79 6.52
N TYR A 101 -4.12 -6.71 6.01
CA TYR A 101 -5.57 -6.60 5.82
C TYR A 101 -6.10 -7.62 4.80
N LYS A 102 -5.36 -7.88 3.72
CA LYS A 102 -5.71 -8.93 2.75
C LYS A 102 -5.94 -10.27 3.45
N TYR A 103 -5.01 -10.68 4.32
CA TYR A 103 -5.08 -11.97 5.01
C TYR A 103 -6.05 -11.96 6.20
N PHE A 104 -6.10 -10.87 6.96
CA PHE A 104 -7.08 -10.69 8.03
C PHE A 104 -8.52 -10.81 7.50
N ASN A 105 -8.82 -10.19 6.36
CA ASN A 105 -10.15 -10.20 5.76
C ASN A 105 -10.62 -11.61 5.32
N LEU A 106 -9.70 -12.56 5.10
CA LEU A 106 -10.08 -13.97 4.86
C LEU A 106 -10.74 -14.59 6.10
N ASN A 107 -10.29 -14.21 7.30
CA ASN A 107 -10.89 -14.64 8.56
C ASN A 107 -12.14 -13.82 8.90
N ARG A 108 -12.12 -12.50 8.66
CA ARG A 108 -13.26 -11.59 8.93
C ARG A 108 -14.54 -12.00 8.18
N LYS A 109 -14.42 -12.61 7.00
CA LYS A 109 -15.56 -13.21 6.29
C LYS A 109 -16.28 -14.31 7.09
N LYS A 110 -15.56 -14.99 7.98
CA LYS A 110 -16.08 -16.07 8.84
C LYS A 110 -16.47 -15.57 10.23
N ASN A 111 -15.75 -14.58 10.75
CA ASN A 111 -15.90 -14.08 12.12
C ASN A 111 -16.10 -12.56 12.12
N LYS A 112 -17.16 -12.08 12.78
CA LYS A 112 -17.36 -10.65 13.04
C LYS A 112 -16.62 -10.25 14.30
N TYR A 113 -15.75 -9.25 14.19
CA TYR A 113 -14.98 -8.66 15.29
C TYR A 113 -15.30 -7.18 15.42
N ASN A 114 -15.32 -6.68 16.66
CA ASN A 114 -15.29 -5.25 16.94
C ASN A 114 -13.83 -4.80 17.14
N ILE A 115 -13.36 -3.77 16.43
CA ILE A 115 -12.01 -3.26 16.62
C ILE A 115 -12.06 -2.16 17.67
N ILE A 116 -11.32 -2.33 18.77
CA ILE A 116 -11.36 -1.38 19.88
C ILE A 116 -10.44 -0.18 19.67
N SER A 117 -10.92 0.98 20.12
CA SER A 117 -10.18 2.23 20.16
C SER A 117 -9.13 2.28 21.27
N ASP A 118 -8.18 3.22 21.19
CA ASP A 118 -7.19 3.43 22.25
C ASP A 118 -7.81 3.82 23.60
N THR A 119 -8.93 4.55 23.58
CA THR A 119 -9.68 4.89 24.79
C THR A 119 -10.24 3.63 25.46
N GLU A 120 -10.79 2.71 24.67
CA GLU A 120 -11.25 1.41 25.17
C GLU A 120 -10.09 0.55 25.69
N LYS A 121 -8.94 0.52 25.00
CA LYS A 121 -7.72 -0.16 25.49
C LYS A 121 -7.34 0.35 26.88
N ILE A 122 -7.28 1.67 27.06
CA ILE A 122 -6.95 2.32 28.35
C ILE A 122 -7.95 1.88 29.44
N ASN A 123 -9.24 1.91 29.15
CA ASN A 123 -10.28 1.54 30.09
C ASN A 123 -10.19 0.07 30.51
N ILE A 124 -9.99 -0.85 29.56
CA ILE A 124 -9.90 -2.29 29.84
C ILE A 124 -8.64 -2.60 30.66
N ILE A 125 -7.48 -2.07 30.26
CA ILE A 125 -6.22 -2.33 30.96
C ILE A 125 -6.24 -1.73 32.37
N SER A 126 -6.86 -0.56 32.57
CA SER A 126 -6.98 0.03 33.91
C SER A 126 -7.81 -0.86 34.84
N LYS A 127 -8.91 -1.45 34.34
CA LYS A 127 -9.69 -2.46 35.09
C LYS A 127 -8.85 -3.71 35.41
N CYS A 128 -8.13 -4.24 34.42
CA CYS A 128 -7.28 -5.43 34.62
C CYS A 128 -6.17 -5.19 35.64
N LEU A 129 -5.58 -3.99 35.67
CA LEU A 129 -4.53 -3.63 36.63
C LEU A 129 -5.00 -3.75 38.08
N HIS A 130 -6.25 -3.41 38.36
CA HIS A 130 -6.82 -3.56 39.70
C HIS A 130 -6.81 -5.03 40.16
N ASP A 131 -7.12 -5.96 39.26
CA ASP A 131 -7.16 -7.38 39.58
C ASP A 131 -5.77 -8.02 39.66
N VAL A 132 -4.87 -7.69 38.72
CA VAL A 132 -3.47 -8.16 38.77
C VAL A 132 -2.77 -7.68 40.03
N LYS A 133 -3.02 -6.44 40.47
CA LYS A 133 -2.40 -5.88 41.69
C LYS A 133 -2.74 -6.67 42.95
N LYS A 134 -3.90 -7.34 43.03
CA LYS A 134 -4.28 -8.19 44.17
C LYS A 134 -3.32 -9.36 44.35
N ASN A 135 -2.86 -9.95 43.25
CA ASN A 135 -1.97 -11.11 43.23
C ASN A 135 -0.48 -10.71 43.29
N TYR A 136 -0.15 -9.47 42.94
CA TYR A 136 1.23 -8.99 42.84
C TYR A 136 1.51 -7.75 43.73
N LYS A 137 1.15 -7.81 45.01
CA LYS A 137 1.22 -6.69 45.97
C LYS A 137 2.61 -6.04 46.10
N ASN A 138 3.67 -6.80 45.87
CA ASN A 138 5.05 -6.34 46.02
C ASN A 138 5.53 -5.46 44.85
N ILE A 139 4.78 -5.41 43.74
CA ILE A 139 5.17 -4.66 42.54
C ILE A 139 4.53 -3.26 42.59
N LYS A 140 5.32 -2.28 43.04
CA LYS A 140 4.87 -0.90 43.27
C LYS A 140 4.34 -0.16 42.04
N PHE A 141 4.72 -0.57 40.84
CA PHE A 141 4.34 0.12 39.60
C PHE A 141 3.10 -0.49 38.91
N LEU A 142 2.46 -1.52 39.47
CA LEU A 142 1.12 -1.96 39.03
C LEU A 142 0.07 -0.93 39.46
N HIS A 143 -0.03 0.15 38.68
CA HIS A 143 -0.89 1.29 38.97
C HIS A 143 -1.35 1.94 37.66
N GLU A 144 -2.60 2.40 37.63
CA GLU A 144 -3.25 3.09 36.50
C GLU A 144 -2.46 4.30 35.94
N LYS A 145 -1.66 5.00 36.75
CA LYS A 145 -0.78 6.08 36.25
C LYS A 145 0.21 5.61 35.19
N TYR A 146 0.47 4.31 35.10
CA TYR A 146 1.37 3.68 34.13
C TYR A 146 0.62 2.90 33.05
N THR A 147 -0.70 3.07 32.89
CA THR A 147 -1.51 2.34 31.89
C THR A 147 -0.93 2.44 30.48
N ARG A 148 -0.46 3.62 30.05
CA ARG A 148 0.19 3.80 28.73
C ARG A 148 1.44 2.95 28.56
N PHE A 149 2.24 2.80 29.61
CA PHE A 149 3.41 1.92 29.59
C PHE A 149 3.00 0.44 29.43
N PHE A 150 1.94 0.01 30.12
CA PHE A 150 1.44 -1.36 29.97
C PHE A 150 0.85 -1.61 28.59
N ILE A 151 0.11 -0.66 28.00
CA ILE A 151 -0.38 -0.74 26.61
C ILE A 151 0.80 -0.95 25.65
N ASP A 152 1.82 -0.09 25.75
CA ASP A 152 3.02 -0.15 24.90
C ASP A 152 3.76 -1.49 25.05
N GLU A 153 3.90 -1.99 26.28
CA GLU A 153 4.58 -3.26 26.55
C GLU A 153 3.74 -4.47 26.08
N ILE A 154 2.42 -4.48 26.30
CA ILE A 154 1.52 -5.54 25.81
C ILE A 154 1.52 -5.58 24.28
N SER A 155 1.39 -4.42 23.64
CA SER A 155 1.50 -4.25 22.19
C SER A 155 2.81 -4.85 21.67
N TRP A 156 3.94 -4.59 22.34
CA TRP A 156 5.21 -5.21 21.98
C TRP A 156 5.25 -6.73 22.10
N ILE A 157 4.67 -7.28 23.17
CA ILE A 157 4.58 -8.73 23.38
C ILE A 157 3.79 -9.37 22.23
N LYS A 158 2.63 -8.79 21.88
CA LYS A 158 1.80 -9.21 20.74
C LYS A 158 2.53 -9.07 19.40
N CYS A 159 3.15 -7.92 19.12
CA CYS A 159 3.96 -7.68 17.91
C CYS A 159 5.15 -8.63 17.78
N CYS A 160 5.62 -9.22 18.88
CA CYS A 160 6.66 -10.26 18.92
C CYS A 160 6.10 -11.69 18.82
N ASN A 161 4.78 -11.84 18.86
CA ASN A 161 4.05 -13.10 18.98
C ASN A 161 4.55 -13.98 20.14
N TYR A 162 4.78 -13.41 21.32
CA TYR A 162 5.10 -14.21 22.50
C TYR A 162 3.81 -14.73 23.11
N THR A 163 3.56 -16.02 22.90
CA THR A 163 2.32 -16.70 23.30
C THR A 163 2.47 -17.38 24.66
N THR A 164 3.70 -17.62 25.11
CA THR A 164 4.00 -18.25 26.39
C THR A 164 4.76 -17.30 27.32
N LEU A 165 4.60 -17.53 28.62
CA LEU A 165 5.34 -16.79 29.64
C LEU A 165 6.85 -16.98 29.48
N GLU A 166 7.30 -18.18 29.15
CA GLU A 166 8.73 -18.51 28.98
C GLU A 166 9.37 -17.68 27.86
N GLU A 167 8.69 -17.54 26.72
CA GLU A 167 9.15 -16.69 25.61
C GLU A 167 9.34 -15.24 26.07
N TYR A 168 8.34 -14.67 26.74
CA TYR A 168 8.42 -13.30 27.24
C TYR A 168 9.48 -13.13 28.33
N GLN A 169 9.64 -14.11 29.23
CA GLN A 169 10.64 -14.07 30.30
C GLN A 169 12.07 -14.04 29.76
N ASN A 170 12.33 -14.78 28.69
CA ASN A 170 13.64 -14.85 28.05
C ASN A 170 13.90 -13.72 27.02
N ALA A 171 12.85 -13.01 26.61
CA ALA A 171 12.91 -11.99 25.56
C ALA A 171 13.92 -10.85 25.84
N GLU A 172 14.62 -10.44 24.79
CA GLU A 172 15.52 -9.28 24.81
C GLU A 172 14.74 -7.98 24.56
N ARG A 173 14.54 -7.17 25.61
CA ARG A 173 13.88 -5.85 25.56
C ARG A 173 14.81 -4.73 25.07
N THR A 174 15.66 -5.02 24.08
CA THR A 174 16.61 -4.04 23.52
C THR A 174 15.86 -2.85 22.90
N GLY A 175 16.32 -1.62 23.13
CA GLY A 175 15.73 -0.41 22.53
C GLY A 175 14.49 0.14 23.25
N ARG A 176 13.88 -0.61 24.17
CA ARG A 176 12.67 -0.20 24.91
C ARG A 176 13.00 0.62 26.17
N LYS A 177 13.47 1.85 25.96
CA LYS A 177 13.72 2.81 27.05
C LYS A 177 12.45 3.59 27.37
N VAL A 178 12.08 3.62 28.65
CA VAL A 178 10.95 4.40 29.14
C VAL A 178 11.47 5.75 29.66
N LYS A 179 10.74 6.85 29.40
CA LYS A 179 11.09 8.17 29.94
C LYS A 179 10.92 8.17 31.46
N LYS A 180 11.69 9.01 32.15
CA LYS A 180 11.63 9.11 33.62
C LYS A 180 10.22 9.51 34.05
N GLY A 181 9.61 8.69 34.91
CA GLY A 181 8.26 8.94 35.45
C GLY A 181 7.12 8.30 34.65
N GLU A 182 7.37 7.74 33.47
CA GLU A 182 6.33 7.10 32.64
C GLU A 182 6.22 5.58 32.88
N GLY A 183 7.14 4.98 33.65
CA GLY A 183 7.13 3.55 33.96
C GLY A 183 8.46 3.06 34.56
N PRO A 184 8.66 1.74 34.69
CA PRO A 184 9.89 1.17 35.21
C PRO A 184 11.06 1.40 34.23
N SER A 185 12.20 1.85 34.76
CA SER A 185 13.41 2.11 33.95
C SER A 185 14.05 0.82 33.42
N ARG A 186 13.91 -0.28 34.15
CA ARG A 186 14.37 -1.63 33.78
C ARG A 186 13.37 -2.69 34.19
N ILE A 187 13.26 -3.72 33.35
CA ILE A 187 12.48 -4.93 33.62
C ILE A 187 13.39 -6.12 33.39
N PHE A 188 13.78 -6.78 34.48
CA PHE A 188 14.68 -7.92 34.44
C PHE A 188 14.02 -9.14 33.79
N LYS A 189 14.84 -9.97 33.15
CA LYS A 189 14.41 -11.30 32.68
C LYS A 189 14.07 -12.19 33.88
N ASN A 190 13.24 -13.20 33.66
CA ASN A 190 12.87 -14.20 34.66
C ASN A 190 12.43 -13.56 35.99
N SER A 191 11.56 -12.56 35.92
CA SER A 191 11.11 -11.79 37.09
C SER A 191 9.61 -11.83 37.28
N ASN A 192 9.17 -11.73 38.54
CA ASN A 192 7.74 -11.59 38.89
C ASN A 192 7.11 -10.36 38.22
N THR A 193 7.93 -9.36 37.89
CA THR A 193 7.51 -8.19 37.13
C THR A 193 7.04 -8.56 35.72
N ARG A 194 7.81 -9.37 35.00
CA ARG A 194 7.40 -9.84 33.67
C ARG A 194 6.21 -10.78 33.76
N GLU A 195 6.17 -11.63 34.76
CA GLU A 195 5.03 -12.51 35.02
C GLU A 195 3.74 -11.71 35.23
N ALA A 196 3.79 -10.65 36.05
CA ALA A 196 2.64 -9.77 36.26
C ALA A 196 2.20 -9.05 34.98
N ILE A 197 3.13 -8.57 34.15
CA ILE A 197 2.81 -7.94 32.86
C ILE A 197 2.19 -8.95 31.89
N PHE A 198 2.71 -10.18 31.85
CA PHE A 198 2.18 -11.23 30.99
C PHE A 198 0.77 -11.63 31.44
N ASN A 199 0.53 -11.79 32.74
CA ASN A 199 -0.80 -12.06 33.28
C ASN A 199 -1.78 -10.91 33.05
N LEU A 200 -1.29 -9.66 33.08
CA LEU A 200 -2.08 -8.50 32.66
C LEU A 200 -2.51 -8.60 31.20
N MET A 201 -1.60 -9.00 30.30
CA MET A 201 -1.94 -9.26 28.89
C MET A 201 -2.98 -10.37 28.75
N LEU A 202 -2.83 -11.48 29.47
CA LEU A 202 -3.77 -12.59 29.40
C LEU A 202 -5.19 -12.18 29.82
N LEU A 203 -5.32 -11.45 30.93
CA LEU A 203 -6.62 -10.92 31.38
C LEU A 203 -7.21 -9.93 30.38
N TYR A 204 -6.38 -9.06 29.82
CA TYR A 204 -6.79 -8.13 28.77
C TYR A 204 -7.34 -8.89 27.55
N ASN A 205 -6.61 -9.89 27.05
CA ASN A 205 -7.04 -10.72 25.93
C ASN A 205 -8.33 -11.50 26.23
N GLU A 206 -8.50 -12.01 27.46
CA GLU A 206 -9.72 -12.71 27.88
C GLU A 206 -10.96 -11.80 27.81
N ILE A 207 -10.81 -10.52 28.18
CA ILE A 207 -11.91 -9.54 28.07
C ILE A 207 -12.23 -9.23 26.60
N LEU A 208 -11.22 -9.09 25.74
CA LEU A 208 -11.40 -8.91 24.31
C LEU A 208 -12.15 -10.11 23.69
N GLU A 209 -11.73 -11.32 24.03
CA GLU A 209 -12.36 -12.55 23.54
C GLU A 209 -13.83 -12.64 23.96
N LYS A 210 -14.14 -12.41 25.25
CA LYS A 210 -15.53 -12.41 25.77
C LYS A 210 -16.43 -11.37 25.09
N SER A 211 -15.86 -10.23 24.71
CA SER A 211 -16.58 -9.16 24.02
C SER A 211 -16.54 -9.25 22.50
N LYS A 212 -15.97 -10.33 21.93
CA LYS A 212 -15.72 -10.49 20.48
C LYS A 212 -15.03 -9.28 19.86
N SER A 213 -14.15 -8.66 20.64
CA SER A 213 -13.37 -7.51 20.25
C SER A 213 -11.92 -7.91 19.98
N ILE A 214 -11.21 -7.10 19.20
CA ILE A 214 -9.79 -7.26 18.90
C ILE A 214 -9.10 -5.90 18.90
N ASP A 215 -7.79 -5.88 19.16
CA ASP A 215 -6.98 -4.70 18.90
C ASP A 215 -6.20 -4.77 17.58
N CYS A 216 -5.48 -3.69 17.26
CA CYS A 216 -4.69 -3.61 16.04
C CYS A 216 -3.57 -4.67 15.98
N GLU A 217 -3.00 -5.08 17.12
CA GLU A 217 -1.99 -6.12 17.14
C GLU A 217 -2.58 -7.52 16.87
N ASP A 218 -3.80 -7.77 17.31
CA ASP A 218 -4.53 -9.00 17.00
C ASP A 218 -4.82 -9.15 15.50
N ILE A 219 -5.02 -8.04 14.76
CA ILE A 219 -5.18 -8.06 13.30
C ILE A 219 -3.95 -8.70 12.63
N ASP A 220 -2.74 -8.28 13.03
CA ASP A 220 -1.47 -8.83 12.54
C ASP A 220 -1.38 -10.35 12.86
N ILE A 221 -1.74 -10.76 14.09
CA ILE A 221 -1.68 -12.16 14.52
C ILE A 221 -2.68 -13.03 13.74
N ILE A 222 -3.91 -12.55 13.55
CA ILE A 222 -4.93 -13.26 12.77
C ILE A 222 -4.48 -13.39 11.31
N ALA A 223 -3.92 -12.32 10.73
CA ALA A 223 -3.35 -12.35 9.38
C ALA A 223 -2.21 -13.37 9.27
N LEU A 224 -1.34 -13.46 10.28
CA LEU A 224 -0.27 -14.46 10.36
C LEU A 224 -0.80 -15.90 10.33
N GLU A 225 -1.93 -16.18 10.98
CA GLU A 225 -2.52 -17.52 10.92
C GLU A 225 -3.14 -17.82 9.54
N GLN A 226 -3.79 -16.84 8.90
CA GLN A 226 -4.39 -17.04 7.59
C GLN A 226 -3.33 -17.24 6.49
N VAL A 227 -2.24 -16.46 6.51
CA VAL A 227 -1.20 -16.51 5.46
C VAL A 227 -0.49 -17.86 5.39
N LYS A 228 -0.45 -18.65 6.48
CA LYS A 228 0.13 -20.00 6.50
C LYS A 228 -0.54 -20.94 5.49
N THR A 229 -1.83 -20.74 5.21
CA THR A 229 -2.60 -21.53 4.24
C THR A 229 -2.61 -20.91 2.83
N SER A 230 -1.91 -19.79 2.63
CA SER A 230 -1.91 -19.07 1.36
C SER A 230 -1.05 -19.76 0.30
N ASN A 231 -1.62 -19.87 -0.91
CA ASN A 231 -0.91 -20.24 -2.13
C ASN A 231 -0.28 -19.02 -2.84
N ASP A 232 -0.52 -17.81 -2.34
CA ASP A 232 0.12 -16.60 -2.87
C ASP A 232 1.59 -16.59 -2.44
N LYS A 233 2.47 -16.81 -3.41
CA LYS A 233 3.90 -17.02 -3.20
C LYS A 233 4.71 -16.17 -4.17
N PHE A 234 5.81 -15.62 -3.66
CA PHE A 234 6.73 -14.76 -4.41
C PHE A 234 8.13 -15.36 -4.38
N THR A 235 8.74 -15.55 -5.55
CA THR A 235 10.11 -16.06 -5.66
C THR A 235 11.11 -15.06 -5.09
N HIS A 236 10.83 -13.76 -5.25
CA HIS A 236 11.70 -12.69 -4.80
C HIS A 236 10.94 -11.65 -3.99
N ILE A 237 11.49 -11.25 -2.85
CA ILE A 237 10.89 -10.21 -2.00
C ILE A 237 11.91 -9.12 -1.71
N ILE A 238 11.50 -7.87 -1.82
CA ILE A 238 12.28 -6.69 -1.46
C ILE A 238 11.46 -5.95 -0.40
N ILE A 239 12.06 -5.73 0.77
CA ILE A 239 11.42 -5.04 1.90
C ILE A 239 12.14 -3.71 2.08
N ASP A 240 11.47 -2.63 1.69
CA ASP A 240 11.91 -1.26 1.96
C ASP A 240 11.55 -0.81 3.38
N GLU A 241 12.36 0.08 3.94
CA GLU A 241 12.23 0.58 5.31
C GLU A 241 12.01 -0.54 6.36
N PHE A 242 12.76 -1.64 6.21
CA PHE A 242 12.64 -2.87 7.00
C PHE A 242 12.72 -2.63 8.52
N GLN A 243 13.42 -1.58 8.95
CA GLN A 243 13.56 -1.21 10.35
C GLN A 243 12.26 -0.75 11.03
N ASN A 244 11.16 -0.59 10.30
CA ASN A 244 9.86 -0.24 10.88
C ASN A 244 8.97 -1.47 11.14
N PHE A 245 9.30 -2.65 10.61
CA PHE A 245 8.44 -3.82 10.66
C PHE A 245 8.43 -4.48 12.03
N THR A 246 7.26 -4.95 12.48
CA THR A 246 7.14 -5.82 13.66
C THR A 246 7.60 -7.24 13.35
N LYS A 247 7.74 -8.09 14.37
CA LYS A 247 8.18 -9.49 14.15
C LYS A 247 7.09 -10.28 13.44
N VAL A 248 5.84 -10.10 13.86
CA VAL A 248 4.66 -10.74 13.23
C VAL A 248 4.58 -10.38 11.76
N GLN A 249 4.68 -9.09 11.44
CA GLN A 249 4.68 -8.60 10.06
C GLN A 249 5.81 -9.21 9.23
N PHE A 250 7.03 -9.27 9.79
CA PHE A 250 8.14 -9.91 9.09
C PHE A 250 7.92 -11.41 8.85
N GLU A 251 7.35 -12.13 9.82
CA GLU A 251 6.99 -13.55 9.65
C GLU A 251 5.91 -13.75 8.57
N ILE A 252 4.92 -12.85 8.47
CA ILE A 252 3.94 -12.84 7.37
C ILE A 252 4.67 -12.78 6.03
N ILE A 253 5.58 -11.83 5.85
CA ILE A 253 6.34 -11.68 4.60
C ILE A 253 7.21 -12.91 4.32
N LYS A 254 7.83 -13.50 5.35
CA LYS A 254 8.61 -14.75 5.19
C LYS A 254 7.76 -15.91 4.71
N LEU A 255 6.50 -16.03 5.15
CA LEU A 255 5.60 -17.09 4.71
C LEU A 255 5.15 -16.92 3.25
N LEU A 256 5.18 -15.69 2.72
CA LEU A 256 4.94 -15.40 1.30
C LEU A 256 6.13 -15.73 0.39
N LEU A 257 7.35 -15.86 0.95
CA LEU A 257 8.54 -16.18 0.17
C LEU A 257 8.51 -17.64 -0.31
N TYR A 258 8.57 -17.84 -1.62
CA TYR A 258 8.75 -19.16 -2.20
C TYR A 258 10.23 -19.54 -2.22
N ARG A 259 10.63 -20.54 -1.43
CA ARG A 259 12.03 -20.99 -1.34
C ARG A 259 12.46 -21.88 -2.52
N LYS A 260 12.35 -21.38 -3.75
CA LYS A 260 12.97 -22.00 -4.94
C LYS A 260 14.50 -21.99 -4.84
N ALA A 261 15.20 -22.80 -5.63
CA ALA A 261 16.67 -22.85 -5.59
C ALA A 261 17.36 -21.49 -5.82
N TYR A 262 16.66 -20.53 -6.44
CA TYR A 262 17.11 -19.19 -6.77
C TYR A 262 16.23 -18.11 -6.10
N PHE A 263 15.70 -18.36 -4.90
CA PHE A 263 14.95 -17.31 -4.19
C PHE A 263 15.88 -16.18 -3.72
N SER A 264 15.33 -14.98 -3.55
CA SER A 264 16.03 -13.91 -2.84
C SER A 264 15.11 -13.07 -1.96
N MET A 265 15.65 -12.61 -0.84
CA MET A 265 15.03 -11.59 -0.01
C MET A 265 16.01 -10.43 0.17
N THR A 266 15.62 -9.22 -0.22
CA THR A 266 16.44 -8.01 -0.03
C THR A 266 15.81 -7.15 1.05
N LEU A 267 16.53 -6.97 2.15
CA LEU A 267 16.14 -6.12 3.27
C LEU A 267 16.84 -4.76 3.13
N VAL A 268 16.07 -3.69 3.05
CA VAL A 268 16.59 -2.33 2.93
C VAL A 268 16.38 -1.63 4.27
N ASP A 269 17.50 -1.32 4.93
CA ASP A 269 17.56 -0.79 6.28
C ASP A 269 18.07 0.66 6.25
N ASN A 270 17.20 1.57 6.68
CA ASN A 270 17.56 2.95 6.93
C ASN A 270 18.16 3.06 8.34
N LYS A 271 19.44 3.43 8.43
CA LYS A 271 20.15 3.55 9.72
C LYS A 271 19.65 4.68 10.60
N ASP A 272 18.83 5.57 10.07
CA ASP A 272 18.22 6.66 10.83
C ASP A 272 17.08 6.11 11.71
N ILE A 273 16.74 6.85 12.77
CA ILE A 273 15.94 6.35 13.90
C ILE A 273 14.62 5.74 13.41
N SER A 274 14.38 4.45 13.69
CA SER A 274 13.07 3.82 13.51
C SER A 274 12.03 4.57 14.33
N LEU A 275 10.95 5.01 13.69
CA LEU A 275 9.83 5.68 14.35
C LEU A 275 8.95 4.68 15.12
N ASN A 276 8.97 3.39 14.73
CA ASN A 276 8.15 2.36 15.33
C ASN A 276 8.80 1.78 16.60
N ARG A 277 8.20 2.01 17.76
CA ARG A 277 8.66 1.45 19.05
C ARG A 277 8.57 -0.07 19.13
N ASN A 278 7.71 -0.68 18.32
CA ASN A 278 7.50 -2.11 18.22
C ASN A 278 8.29 -2.77 17.08
N ALA A 279 9.14 -2.00 16.40
CA ALA A 279 10.05 -2.52 15.39
C ALA A 279 10.87 -3.69 15.94
N TRP A 280 10.90 -4.77 15.18
CA TRP A 280 11.64 -5.97 15.57
C TRP A 280 13.14 -5.81 15.32
N PHE A 281 13.48 -5.17 14.19
CA PHE A 281 14.84 -4.86 13.80
C PHE A 281 15.31 -3.57 14.48
N ILE A 282 16.17 -3.70 15.49
CA ILE A 282 16.74 -2.56 16.23
C ILE A 282 18.25 -2.61 16.11
N LYS A 283 18.88 -1.44 15.94
CA LYS A 283 20.33 -1.26 15.91
C LYS A 283 21.01 -2.03 17.06
N GLY A 284 21.83 -3.02 16.72
CA GLY A 284 22.56 -3.86 17.67
C GLY A 284 22.05 -5.29 17.83
N LYS A 285 20.84 -5.63 17.35
CA LYS A 285 20.40 -7.03 17.25
C LYS A 285 21.09 -7.72 16.07
N LYS A 286 21.62 -8.93 16.29
CA LYS A 286 22.21 -9.76 15.22
C LYS A 286 21.11 -10.29 14.31
N LEU A 287 21.29 -10.19 12.99
CA LEU A 287 20.28 -10.64 12.00
C LEU A 287 19.92 -12.12 12.08
N ASN A 288 20.87 -12.99 12.42
CA ASN A 288 20.56 -14.42 12.60
C ASN A 288 19.56 -14.68 13.74
N ARG A 289 19.40 -13.73 14.68
CA ARG A 289 18.38 -13.80 15.75
C ARG A 289 17.01 -13.26 15.33
N ILE A 290 16.88 -12.78 14.10
CA ILE A 290 15.67 -12.16 13.55
C ILE A 290 14.86 -13.19 12.75
N GLY A 291 15.25 -14.47 12.78
CA GLY A 291 14.58 -15.55 12.04
C GLY A 291 14.98 -15.63 10.58
N VAL A 292 16.13 -15.05 10.24
CA VAL A 292 16.71 -15.00 8.90
C VAL A 292 17.74 -16.12 8.79
N ASP A 293 17.35 -17.25 8.19
CA ASP A 293 18.24 -18.41 8.01
C ASP A 293 19.20 -18.20 6.84
N GLY A 294 20.46 -18.62 7.03
CA GLY A 294 21.48 -18.62 5.97
C GLY A 294 22.45 -17.44 6.00
N LYS A 295 23.32 -17.39 4.99
CA LYS A 295 24.37 -16.38 4.88
C LYS A 295 23.79 -15.06 4.35
N ILE A 296 23.89 -14.01 5.16
CA ILE A 296 23.41 -12.67 4.79
C ILE A 296 24.54 -11.87 4.14
N LYS A 297 24.33 -11.39 2.92
CA LYS A 297 25.26 -10.48 2.26
C LYS A 297 24.88 -9.04 2.57
N THR A 298 25.78 -8.29 3.21
CA THR A 298 25.51 -6.90 3.58
C THR A 298 26.18 -5.92 2.63
N TYR A 299 25.43 -4.92 2.17
CA TYR A 299 25.86 -3.82 1.32
C TYR A 299 25.67 -2.52 2.10
N ASN A 300 26.74 -1.73 2.27
CA ASN A 300 26.67 -0.48 3.01
C ASN A 300 26.87 0.71 2.05
N LEU A 301 25.84 1.52 1.89
CA LEU A 301 25.89 2.80 1.20
C LEU A 301 26.48 3.85 2.13
N LYS A 302 27.62 4.43 1.71
CA LYS A 302 28.34 5.44 2.49
C LYS A 302 28.00 6.86 2.06
N ASN A 303 27.70 7.04 0.78
CA ASN A 303 27.42 8.34 0.19
C ASN A 303 25.96 8.72 0.44
N THR A 304 25.75 9.98 0.81
CA THR A 304 24.42 10.62 0.80
C THR A 304 24.42 11.59 -0.36
N TYR A 305 23.42 11.49 -1.22
CA TYR A 305 23.32 12.38 -2.37
C TYR A 305 22.64 13.66 -1.91
N LYS A 306 23.32 14.79 -2.12
CA LYS A 306 22.70 16.13 -2.06
C LYS A 306 21.95 16.34 -3.37
N SER A 307 20.88 15.60 -3.56
CA SER A 307 19.88 15.81 -4.60
C SER A 307 18.62 15.22 -4.02
N ASP A 308 17.96 16.03 -3.18
CA ASP A 308 16.61 15.80 -2.61
C ASP A 308 16.29 16.81 -1.51
N LEU A 309 17.24 17.68 -1.10
CA LEU A 309 16.87 18.86 -0.29
C LEU A 309 16.05 19.88 -1.08
N GLU A 310 16.15 19.89 -2.42
CA GLU A 310 15.33 20.76 -3.28
C GLU A 310 14.01 20.10 -3.73
N LEU A 311 13.94 18.77 -3.79
CA LEU A 311 12.67 18.03 -3.97
C LEU A 311 11.86 17.97 -2.66
N LYS A 312 12.52 17.99 -1.49
CA LYS A 312 11.83 18.11 -0.20
C LYS A 312 11.37 19.53 0.13
N THR A 313 11.99 20.58 -0.38
CA THR A 313 11.52 21.96 -0.11
C THR A 313 10.26 22.33 -0.89
N ASN A 314 10.03 21.75 -2.07
CA ASN A 314 8.76 21.94 -2.78
C ASN A 314 7.64 21.01 -2.28
N ILE A 315 7.96 19.96 -1.52
CA ILE A 315 6.96 19.08 -0.88
C ILE A 315 6.68 19.54 0.57
N LYS A 316 7.62 20.22 1.24
CA LYS A 316 7.46 20.69 2.63
C LYS A 316 6.48 21.84 2.81
N SER A 317 6.23 22.66 1.80
CA SER A 317 5.21 23.73 1.89
C SER A 317 3.78 23.21 1.77
N GLU A 318 3.58 21.95 1.38
CA GLU A 318 2.25 21.34 1.24
C GLU A 318 1.97 20.23 2.27
N THR A 319 2.94 19.87 3.13
CA THR A 319 2.81 18.71 4.03
C THR A 319 2.86 18.99 5.52
N GLU A 320 2.99 20.25 5.96
CA GLU A 320 3.04 20.61 7.39
C GLU A 320 1.67 20.71 8.11
N ASN A 321 0.60 20.12 7.57
CA ASN A 321 -0.69 19.99 8.27
C ASN A 321 -1.28 18.57 8.29
N TYR A 322 -0.49 17.53 7.97
CA TYR A 322 -0.99 16.16 7.78
C TYR A 322 -0.35 15.11 8.69
N GLU A 323 0.14 15.51 9.87
CA GLU A 323 0.24 14.57 10.99
C GLU A 323 -1.06 14.68 11.79
N ASP A 324 -1.78 13.55 11.89
CA ASP A 324 -3.10 13.38 12.53
C ASP A 324 -4.32 13.98 11.80
N ARG A 325 -4.69 13.42 10.64
CA ARG A 325 -6.11 13.11 10.29
C ARG A 325 -6.29 12.39 8.94
N TYR A 326 -6.88 11.19 9.04
CA TYR A 326 -7.61 10.39 8.05
C TYR A 326 -6.89 9.69 6.89
N SER A 327 -7.10 8.37 6.85
CA SER A 327 -6.86 7.42 5.76
C SER A 327 -7.78 7.63 4.55
N ILE A 328 -8.14 8.88 4.25
CA ILE A 328 -9.32 9.20 3.45
C ILE A 328 -8.90 9.89 2.15
N GLU A 329 -9.42 9.42 1.01
CA GLU A 329 -9.34 10.11 -0.27
C GLU A 329 -10.62 10.89 -0.53
N THR A 330 -10.47 12.14 -0.99
CA THR A 330 -11.60 12.98 -1.39
C THR A 330 -11.66 13.07 -2.90
N PHE A 331 -12.86 12.92 -3.45
CA PHE A 331 -13.14 13.01 -4.86
C PHE A 331 -14.31 13.94 -5.14
N GLU A 332 -14.34 14.47 -6.35
CA GLU A 332 -15.50 15.16 -6.90
C GLU A 332 -15.96 14.42 -8.15
N TYR A 333 -17.16 13.85 -8.12
CA TYR A 333 -17.80 13.22 -9.27
C TYR A 333 -18.70 14.22 -9.99
N HIS A 334 -18.43 14.44 -11.28
CA HIS A 334 -19.24 15.26 -12.18
C HIS A 334 -20.06 14.30 -13.06
N ASP A 335 -21.37 14.25 -12.83
CA ASP A 335 -22.29 13.51 -13.68
C ASP A 335 -22.65 14.37 -14.90
N ILE A 336 -22.07 14.03 -16.06
CA ILE A 336 -22.26 14.77 -17.32
C ILE A 336 -23.72 14.71 -17.76
N ARG A 337 -24.42 13.60 -17.52
CA ARG A 337 -25.79 13.38 -18.03
C ARG A 337 -26.82 14.28 -17.36
N HIS A 338 -26.60 14.56 -16.08
CA HIS A 338 -27.53 15.34 -15.25
C HIS A 338 -26.96 16.72 -14.87
N ASN A 339 -25.74 17.03 -15.29
CA ASN A 339 -24.99 18.23 -14.94
C ASN A 339 -24.96 18.47 -13.42
N ARG A 340 -24.64 17.43 -12.65
CA ARG A 340 -24.55 17.46 -11.18
C ARG A 340 -23.13 17.16 -10.72
N LYS A 341 -22.79 17.67 -9.55
CA LYS A 341 -21.50 17.41 -8.90
C LYS A 341 -21.73 16.86 -7.51
N PHE A 342 -20.98 15.83 -7.16
CA PHE A 342 -21.01 15.19 -5.86
C PHE A 342 -19.61 15.20 -5.29
N ASN A 343 -19.46 15.71 -4.07
CA ASN A 343 -18.22 15.48 -3.33
C ASN A 343 -18.39 14.16 -2.59
N PHE A 344 -17.41 13.29 -2.66
CA PHE A 344 -17.45 12.06 -1.90
C PHE A 344 -16.08 11.72 -1.38
N ILE A 345 -16.11 10.94 -0.33
CA ILE A 345 -14.98 10.60 0.49
C ILE A 345 -14.96 9.07 0.55
N ARG A 346 -13.78 8.47 0.39
CA ARG A 346 -13.59 7.04 0.59
C ARG A 346 -12.42 6.77 1.51
N ASP A 347 -12.52 5.74 2.35
CA ASP A 347 -11.37 5.26 3.12
C ASP A 347 -10.46 4.43 2.21
N ILE A 348 -9.16 4.67 2.24
CA ILE A 348 -8.14 3.91 1.52
C ILE A 348 -8.07 2.47 2.08
N ASN A 349 -8.35 2.27 3.37
CA ASN A 349 -8.36 0.97 4.02
C ASN A 349 -9.67 0.20 3.79
N ASP A 350 -10.76 0.89 3.46
CA ASP A 350 -12.02 0.29 3.05
C ASP A 350 -12.64 1.08 1.89
N ILE A 351 -12.21 0.73 0.67
CA ILE A 351 -12.68 1.39 -0.57
C ILE A 351 -14.19 1.19 -0.85
N CYS A 352 -14.88 0.39 -0.04
CA CYS A 352 -16.34 0.22 -0.06
C CYS A 352 -17.05 1.12 0.97
N ASP A 353 -16.32 1.81 1.84
CA ASP A 353 -16.86 2.84 2.72
C ASP A 353 -16.83 4.18 1.98
N VAL A 354 -17.98 4.59 1.47
CA VAL A 354 -18.14 5.79 0.64
C VAL A 354 -19.13 6.74 1.30
N ILE A 355 -18.65 7.92 1.67
CA ILE A 355 -19.47 9.01 2.21
C ILE A 355 -19.64 10.07 1.12
N VAL A 356 -20.87 10.26 0.65
CA VAL A 356 -21.21 11.33 -0.30
C VAL A 356 -21.73 12.55 0.46
N LYS A 357 -21.16 13.71 0.17
CA LYS A 357 -21.60 15.01 0.69
C LYS A 357 -22.43 15.71 -0.37
N GLU A 358 -23.73 15.87 -0.09
CA GLU A 358 -24.64 16.69 -0.89
C GLU A 358 -25.13 17.86 -0.02
N GLU A 359 -24.82 19.09 -0.44
CA GLU A 359 -25.13 20.31 0.31
C GLU A 359 -24.55 20.24 1.75
N ASP A 360 -25.40 20.21 2.78
CA ASP A 360 -25.04 20.12 4.20
C ASP A 360 -25.32 18.72 4.81
N LYS A 361 -25.60 17.71 3.98
CA LYS A 361 -25.91 16.34 4.42
C LYS A 361 -24.86 15.34 3.94
N GLU A 362 -24.51 14.43 4.82
CA GLU A 362 -23.61 13.31 4.54
C GLU A 362 -24.43 12.02 4.42
N TYR A 363 -24.23 11.29 3.33
CA TYR A 363 -24.86 10.01 3.05
C TYR A 363 -23.78 8.93 2.98
N GLU A 364 -23.84 7.98 3.89
CA GLU A 364 -22.97 6.82 3.95
C GLU A 364 -23.56 5.69 3.11
N TYR A 365 -22.74 5.09 2.25
CA TYR A 365 -23.15 4.00 1.36
C TYR A 365 -22.43 2.72 1.74
N GLU A 366 -23.21 1.67 2.01
CA GLU A 366 -22.69 0.34 2.26
C GLU A 366 -22.43 -0.41 0.94
N LYS A 367 -21.65 -1.49 1.01
CA LYS A 367 -21.18 -2.23 -0.18
C LYS A 367 -22.30 -2.68 -1.13
N ASP A 368 -23.47 -3.02 -0.61
CA ASP A 368 -24.63 -3.46 -1.39
C ASP A 368 -25.36 -2.31 -2.10
N GLU A 369 -25.11 -1.06 -1.72
CA GLU A 369 -25.60 0.15 -2.39
C GLU A 369 -24.59 0.71 -3.40
N LEU A 370 -23.38 0.16 -3.40
CA LEU A 370 -22.31 0.51 -4.32
C LEU A 370 -22.24 -0.45 -5.52
N ARG A 371 -21.73 0.08 -6.62
CA ARG A 371 -21.42 -0.66 -7.83
C ARG A 371 -19.92 -0.61 -8.07
N GLU A 372 -19.33 -1.78 -8.24
CA GLU A 372 -17.94 -1.96 -8.62
C GLU A 372 -17.76 -1.68 -10.12
N LEU A 373 -16.79 -0.84 -10.47
CA LEU A 373 -16.35 -0.55 -11.82
C LEU A 373 -14.86 -0.88 -11.97
N ALA A 374 -14.51 -1.55 -13.06
CA ALA A 374 -13.12 -1.76 -13.45
C ALA A 374 -12.49 -0.44 -13.92
N VAL A 375 -11.26 -0.19 -13.50
CA VAL A 375 -10.44 0.95 -13.92
C VAL A 375 -9.31 0.41 -14.81
N TYR A 376 -9.16 1.02 -15.99
CA TYR A 376 -8.06 0.75 -16.91
C TYR A 376 -7.18 2.02 -17.06
N ASN A 377 -5.85 1.91 -17.04
CA ASN A 377 -4.94 3.00 -17.40
C ASN A 377 -4.71 3.07 -18.92
N ASP A 378 -3.96 4.10 -19.31
CA ASP A 378 -3.43 4.37 -20.64
C ASP A 378 -4.48 4.68 -21.71
N ILE A 379 -5.16 5.82 -21.52
CA ILE A 379 -5.83 6.52 -22.62
C ILE A 379 -5.17 7.86 -22.85
N ALA A 380 -4.59 8.01 -24.04
CA ALA A 380 -4.00 9.27 -24.47
C ALA A 380 -5.10 10.28 -24.83
N ALA A 381 -5.16 11.37 -24.09
CA ALA A 381 -5.74 12.64 -24.52
C ALA A 381 -4.73 13.32 -25.47
N GLY A 382 -4.45 12.68 -26.61
CA GLY A 382 -3.41 13.04 -27.57
C GLY A 382 -3.29 12.00 -28.69
N GLU A 383 -2.06 11.72 -29.14
CA GLU A 383 -1.74 10.68 -30.14
C GLU A 383 -2.07 9.25 -29.61
N PRO A 384 -2.45 8.29 -30.48
CA PRO A 384 -2.90 6.98 -30.04
C PRO A 384 -1.78 6.17 -29.34
N ILE A 385 -2.06 5.60 -28.15
CA ILE A 385 -1.18 4.66 -27.43
C ILE A 385 -1.87 3.29 -27.29
N LEU A 386 -1.10 2.23 -27.56
CA LEU A 386 -1.50 0.81 -27.50
C LEU A 386 -2.29 0.46 -26.23
N ILE A 387 -3.45 -0.18 -26.40
CA ILE A 387 -4.31 -0.64 -25.31
C ILE A 387 -3.68 -1.87 -24.64
N ASN A 388 -3.27 -1.72 -23.38
CA ASN A 388 -3.16 -2.87 -22.48
C ASN A 388 -4.54 -3.14 -21.86
N SER A 389 -5.02 -4.38 -21.98
CA SER A 389 -6.35 -4.81 -21.53
C SER A 389 -6.44 -5.12 -20.02
N ASP A 390 -5.43 -4.76 -19.23
CA ASP A 390 -5.31 -5.18 -17.84
C ASP A 390 -6.03 -4.19 -16.90
N ILE A 391 -7.20 -4.57 -16.37
CA ILE A 391 -7.32 -4.97 -14.95
C ILE A 391 -6.54 -4.23 -13.83
N GLU A 392 -6.22 -2.94 -13.89
CA GLU A 392 -5.34 -2.35 -12.86
C GLU A 392 -6.00 -2.01 -11.54
N ASN A 393 -7.25 -1.56 -11.51
CA ASN A 393 -7.90 -1.19 -10.25
C ASN A 393 -9.43 -1.33 -10.26
N LYS A 394 -10.05 -1.23 -9.08
CA LYS A 394 -11.51 -1.24 -8.89
C LYS A 394 -11.95 0.05 -8.22
N PHE A 395 -13.06 0.62 -8.68
CA PHE A 395 -13.67 1.81 -8.11
C PHE A 395 -15.11 1.51 -7.72
N TYR A 396 -15.54 1.95 -6.54
CA TYR A 396 -16.92 1.79 -6.08
C TYR A 396 -17.66 3.11 -6.17
N MET A 397 -18.84 3.09 -6.79
CA MET A 397 -19.71 4.26 -6.94
C MET A 397 -21.13 3.92 -6.51
N PRO A 398 -21.87 4.84 -5.86
CA PRO A 398 -23.28 4.65 -5.56
C PRO A 398 -24.10 4.18 -6.77
N LYS A 399 -24.87 3.10 -6.61
CA LYS A 399 -25.69 2.51 -7.67
C LYS A 399 -26.66 3.53 -8.30
N TYR A 400 -27.16 4.47 -7.51
CA TYR A 400 -28.09 5.49 -7.99
C TYR A 400 -27.46 6.44 -9.01
N TRP A 401 -26.15 6.73 -8.91
CA TRP A 401 -25.43 7.47 -9.94
C TRP A 401 -25.45 6.74 -11.27
N LEU A 402 -25.40 5.41 -11.26
CA LEU A 402 -25.31 4.58 -12.47
C LEU A 402 -26.67 3.97 -12.87
N LYS A 403 -27.78 4.50 -12.34
CA LYS A 403 -29.13 3.98 -12.61
C LYS A 403 -29.43 3.99 -14.11
N GLY A 404 -29.92 2.86 -14.63
CA GLY A 404 -30.26 2.68 -16.04
C GLY A 404 -29.06 2.44 -16.97
N ILE A 405 -27.86 2.27 -16.43
CA ILE A 405 -26.66 1.90 -17.18
C ILE A 405 -26.31 0.46 -16.85
N ASN A 406 -26.23 -0.42 -17.84
CA ASN A 406 -25.91 -1.83 -17.58
C ASN A 406 -24.42 -2.13 -17.68
N ASP A 407 -23.70 -1.51 -18.61
CA ASP A 407 -22.27 -1.73 -18.80
C ASP A 407 -21.49 -0.41 -18.77
N CYS A 408 -20.63 -0.26 -17.77
CA CYS A 408 -19.73 0.87 -17.64
C CYS A 408 -18.40 0.48 -17.00
N PHE A 409 -17.39 1.28 -17.27
CA PHE A 409 -16.03 1.13 -16.76
C PHE A 409 -15.38 2.51 -16.61
N ILE A 410 -14.21 2.58 -16.00
CA ILE A 410 -13.49 3.83 -15.76
C ILE A 410 -12.18 3.80 -16.53
N LEU A 411 -11.83 4.95 -17.11
CA LEU A 411 -10.59 5.17 -17.81
C LEU A 411 -9.81 6.28 -17.11
N LYS A 412 -8.54 6.03 -16.79
CA LYS A 412 -7.66 7.08 -16.26
C LYS A 412 -7.07 7.87 -17.42
N VAL A 413 -7.23 9.19 -17.37
CA VAL A 413 -6.82 10.12 -18.43
C VAL A 413 -5.32 10.35 -18.36
N LYS A 414 -4.68 10.34 -19.53
CA LYS A 414 -3.26 10.69 -19.71
C LYS A 414 -3.11 11.71 -20.84
N GLY A 415 -2.64 12.92 -20.55
CA GLY A 415 -2.44 14.01 -21.50
C GLY A 415 -3.47 15.14 -21.40
N GLU A 416 -3.33 16.12 -22.30
CA GLU A 416 -4.01 17.43 -22.18
C GLU A 416 -5.02 17.73 -23.29
N SER A 417 -5.32 16.80 -24.23
CA SER A 417 -6.21 17.13 -25.35
C SER A 417 -7.64 17.49 -24.95
N MET A 418 -8.06 17.19 -23.73
CA MET A 418 -9.45 17.35 -23.28
C MET A 418 -9.66 18.46 -22.23
N ILE A 419 -8.67 19.33 -22.01
CA ILE A 419 -8.73 20.37 -20.96
C ILE A 419 -9.93 21.33 -21.11
N GLY A 420 -10.34 21.68 -22.32
CA GLY A 420 -11.51 22.53 -22.60
C GLY A 420 -12.84 21.86 -22.25
N ALA A 421 -12.87 20.53 -22.13
CA ALA A 421 -13.99 19.78 -21.58
C ALA A 421 -13.89 19.60 -20.05
N ASN A 422 -12.98 20.31 -19.39
CA ASN A 422 -12.69 20.17 -17.96
C ASN A 422 -12.22 18.75 -17.59
N ILE A 423 -11.49 18.09 -18.48
CA ILE A 423 -10.87 16.78 -18.27
C ILE A 423 -9.35 16.97 -18.33
N PHE A 424 -8.67 16.76 -17.21
CA PHE A 424 -7.22 16.96 -17.08
C PHE A 424 -6.47 15.62 -16.99
N ASP A 425 -5.16 15.67 -17.18
CA ASP A 425 -4.26 14.55 -16.92
C ASP A 425 -4.46 14.04 -15.47
N GLY A 426 -4.60 12.73 -15.31
CA GLY A 426 -4.83 12.08 -14.02
C GLY A 426 -6.30 11.99 -13.57
N ASP A 427 -7.24 12.67 -14.23
CA ASP A 427 -8.67 12.49 -13.98
C ASP A 427 -9.14 11.07 -14.36
N TYR A 428 -10.22 10.62 -13.75
CA TYR A 428 -10.91 9.40 -14.14
C TYR A 428 -12.18 9.74 -14.92
N VAL A 429 -12.45 9.04 -16.02
CA VAL A 429 -13.66 9.23 -16.82
C VAL A 429 -14.48 7.96 -16.81
N VAL A 430 -15.74 8.08 -16.39
CA VAL A 430 -16.70 6.97 -16.37
C VAL A 430 -17.29 6.83 -17.77
N ILE A 431 -17.05 5.69 -18.40
CA ILE A 431 -17.52 5.36 -19.75
C ILE A 431 -18.67 4.37 -19.69
N ARG A 432 -19.76 4.70 -20.38
CA ARG A 432 -20.83 3.74 -20.70
C ARG A 432 -20.46 3.01 -21.98
N LYS A 433 -20.35 1.69 -21.91
CA LYS A 433 -20.00 0.85 -23.07
C LYS A 433 -21.13 0.88 -24.09
N GLN A 434 -20.84 1.33 -25.30
CA GLN A 434 -21.76 1.35 -26.43
C GLN A 434 -20.99 1.64 -27.73
N TYR A 435 -21.53 1.20 -28.86
CA TYR A 435 -20.86 1.33 -30.17
C TYR A 435 -21.37 2.50 -31.02
N SER A 436 -22.29 3.31 -30.49
CA SER A 436 -22.84 4.50 -31.16
C SER A 436 -22.70 5.72 -30.27
N ALA A 437 -22.66 6.91 -30.85
CA ALA A 437 -22.61 8.18 -30.11
C ALA A 437 -23.27 9.29 -30.94
N GLN A 438 -23.72 10.35 -30.27
CA GLN A 438 -24.33 11.51 -30.92
C GLN A 438 -23.29 12.60 -31.20
N ASN A 439 -23.65 13.52 -32.09
CA ASN A 439 -22.81 14.68 -32.35
C ASN A 439 -22.56 15.46 -31.05
N LYS A 440 -21.31 15.84 -30.81
CA LYS A 440 -20.77 16.50 -29.61
C LYS A 440 -20.62 15.63 -28.37
N ASP A 441 -20.92 14.33 -28.41
CA ASP A 441 -20.60 13.43 -27.29
C ASP A 441 -19.09 13.34 -27.09
N ILE A 442 -18.66 13.19 -25.84
CA ILE A 442 -17.28 12.81 -25.52
C ILE A 442 -17.22 11.28 -25.61
N VAL A 443 -16.39 10.77 -26.50
CA VAL A 443 -16.30 9.36 -26.85
C VAL A 443 -14.93 8.80 -26.50
N ALA A 444 -14.92 7.58 -25.98
CA ALA A 444 -13.74 6.73 -25.93
C ALA A 444 -13.69 5.93 -27.24
N VAL A 445 -12.61 6.08 -28.00
CA VAL A 445 -12.45 5.52 -29.33
C VAL A 445 -11.15 4.75 -29.42
N GLU A 446 -11.19 3.55 -29.97
CA GLU A 446 -10.04 2.77 -30.37
C GLU A 446 -9.64 3.15 -31.80
N ILE A 447 -8.38 3.49 -32.00
CA ILE A 447 -7.75 3.79 -33.29
C ILE A 447 -6.45 3.00 -33.33
N ASP A 448 -6.26 2.14 -34.32
CA ASP A 448 -5.02 1.35 -34.49
C ASP A 448 -4.58 0.58 -33.21
N GLY A 449 -5.55 -0.03 -32.51
CA GLY A 449 -5.31 -0.78 -31.27
C GLY A 449 -5.02 0.09 -30.05
N SER A 450 -5.33 1.39 -30.12
CA SER A 450 -5.02 2.41 -29.12
C SER A 450 -6.24 3.21 -28.70
N ALA A 451 -6.51 3.40 -27.41
CA ALA A 451 -7.70 4.13 -26.96
C ALA A 451 -7.43 5.62 -26.73
N THR A 452 -8.34 6.49 -27.18
CA THR A 452 -8.30 7.95 -27.00
C THR A 452 -9.65 8.51 -26.57
N LEU A 453 -9.64 9.62 -25.82
CA LEU A 453 -10.83 10.43 -25.52
C LEU A 453 -10.86 11.66 -26.42
N LYS A 454 -11.98 11.85 -27.12
CA LYS A 454 -12.21 12.98 -28.03
C LYS A 454 -13.69 13.37 -28.04
N ARG A 455 -14.00 14.58 -28.52
CA ARG A 455 -15.38 14.98 -28.82
C ARG A 455 -15.76 14.60 -30.24
N LEU A 456 -16.85 13.87 -30.41
CA LEU A 456 -17.36 13.50 -31.72
C LEU A 456 -17.95 14.73 -32.43
N SER A 457 -17.56 14.99 -33.67
CA SER A 457 -18.13 16.02 -34.53
C SER A 457 -18.65 15.36 -35.80
N ILE A 458 -19.97 15.41 -35.99
CA ILE A 458 -20.66 14.87 -37.16
C ILE A 458 -21.17 16.05 -37.98
N SER A 459 -20.68 16.21 -39.20
CA SER A 459 -21.10 17.25 -40.14
C SER A 459 -21.40 16.66 -41.52
N LYS A 460 -21.87 17.50 -42.45
CA LYS A 460 -22.05 17.09 -43.86
C LYS A 460 -20.73 16.76 -44.57
N GLU A 461 -19.60 17.22 -44.02
CA GLU A 461 -18.26 17.06 -44.59
C GLU A 461 -17.55 15.80 -44.08
N GLY A 462 -18.11 15.14 -43.05
CA GLY A 462 -17.57 13.90 -42.50
C GLY A 462 -17.69 13.82 -40.97
N ILE A 463 -17.08 12.77 -40.41
CA ILE A 463 -17.01 12.53 -38.97
C ILE A 463 -15.58 12.81 -38.51
N ASN A 464 -15.43 13.65 -37.49
CA ASN A 464 -14.14 14.03 -36.92
C ASN A 464 -14.14 13.82 -35.40
N LEU A 465 -12.99 13.42 -34.87
CA LEU A 465 -12.71 13.38 -33.44
C LEU A 465 -11.95 14.64 -33.06
N MET A 466 -12.64 15.54 -32.37
CA MET A 466 -12.16 16.86 -32.00
C MET A 466 -11.48 16.80 -30.63
N PRO A 467 -10.26 17.34 -30.49
CA PRO A 467 -9.71 17.67 -29.18
C PRO A 467 -10.44 18.91 -28.61
N GLU A 468 -10.40 19.06 -27.30
CA GLU A 468 -10.83 20.23 -26.55
C GLU A 468 -9.62 21.06 -26.08
N ASN A 469 -8.56 21.06 -26.89
CA ASN A 469 -7.34 21.82 -26.68
C ASN A 469 -6.82 22.27 -28.04
N SER A 470 -6.65 23.59 -28.20
CA SER A 470 -6.24 24.21 -29.46
C SER A 470 -4.84 23.79 -29.93
N ARG A 471 -4.03 23.17 -29.06
CA ARG A 471 -2.71 22.63 -29.41
C ARG A 471 -2.77 21.32 -30.21
N PHE A 472 -3.94 20.68 -30.30
CA PHE A 472 -4.11 19.38 -30.96
C PHE A 472 -5.00 19.52 -32.19
N SER A 473 -4.72 18.72 -33.21
CA SER A 473 -5.49 18.73 -34.46
C SER A 473 -6.67 17.74 -34.41
N PRO A 474 -7.78 18.04 -35.12
CA PRO A 474 -8.86 17.07 -35.36
C PRO A 474 -8.35 15.80 -36.05
N ILE A 475 -8.92 14.65 -35.67
CA ILE A 475 -8.62 13.36 -36.31
C ILE A 475 -9.84 12.95 -37.15
N PRO A 476 -9.73 12.86 -38.49
CA PRO A 476 -10.83 12.38 -39.32
C PRO A 476 -11.07 10.89 -39.08
N VAL A 477 -12.34 10.48 -39.00
CA VAL A 477 -12.71 9.07 -38.88
C VAL A 477 -12.78 8.47 -40.27
N THR A 478 -11.90 7.52 -40.56
CA THR A 478 -11.90 6.72 -41.80
C THR A 478 -12.49 5.33 -41.55
N ASP A 479 -13.04 4.69 -42.59
CA ASP A 479 -13.74 3.40 -42.49
C ASP A 479 -12.86 2.23 -41.99
N ASP A 480 -11.53 2.36 -42.12
CA ASP A 480 -10.57 1.36 -41.66
C ASP A 480 -9.98 1.77 -40.29
N GLY A 481 -10.28 1.01 -39.23
CA GLY A 481 -9.50 1.02 -37.98
C GLY A 481 -10.02 1.86 -36.80
N THR A 482 -11.19 2.51 -36.90
CA THR A 482 -11.78 3.33 -35.80
C THR A 482 -13.03 2.70 -35.18
N ASN A 483 -12.98 2.36 -33.88
CA ASN A 483 -14.11 1.77 -33.16
C ASN A 483 -14.51 2.60 -31.93
N ILE A 484 -15.79 2.97 -31.83
CA ILE A 484 -16.32 3.58 -30.59
C ILE A 484 -16.44 2.50 -29.51
N ILE A 485 -15.77 2.72 -28.38
CA ILE A 485 -15.79 1.83 -27.21
C ILE A 485 -16.94 2.22 -26.28
N GLY A 486 -17.21 3.52 -26.16
CA GLY A 486 -18.29 4.05 -25.34
C GLY A 486 -18.32 5.56 -25.25
N ILE A 487 -19.29 6.07 -24.48
CA ILE A 487 -19.47 7.51 -24.25
C ILE A 487 -19.11 7.87 -22.81
N ALA A 488 -18.53 9.04 -22.59
CA ALA A 488 -18.27 9.57 -21.26
C ALA A 488 -19.57 10.07 -20.61
N ILE A 489 -19.87 9.51 -19.44
CA ILE A 489 -21.08 9.82 -18.67
C ILE A 489 -20.76 10.52 -17.35
N GLY A 490 -19.51 10.55 -16.93
CA GLY A 490 -19.07 11.36 -15.81
C GLY A 490 -17.55 11.44 -15.66
N ILE A 491 -17.09 12.37 -14.83
CA ILE A 491 -15.68 12.65 -14.56
C ILE A 491 -15.47 12.57 -13.05
N ILE A 492 -14.45 11.87 -12.57
CA ILE A 492 -14.07 11.81 -11.16
C ILE A 492 -12.71 12.48 -11.02
N LYS A 493 -12.66 13.52 -10.20
CA LYS A 493 -11.45 14.31 -9.93
C LYS A 493 -10.98 14.03 -8.51
N GLY A 494 -9.69 13.75 -8.32
CA GLY A 494 -9.08 13.72 -6.98
C GLY A 494 -8.94 15.14 -6.45
N LYS A 495 -9.26 15.37 -5.18
CA LYS A 495 -9.11 16.66 -4.49
C LYS A 495 -7.94 16.67 -3.52
#